data_AF-A0ABC9Z768-F1
#
_entry.id   AF-A0ABC9Z768-F1
#
_cell.length_a   1.000
_cell.length_b   1.000
_cell.length_c   1.000
_cell.angle_alpha   90.00
_cell.angle_beta   90.00
_cell.angle_gamma   90.00
#
_symmetry.space_group_name_H-M   'P 1'
#
loop_
_entity.id
_entity.type
_entity.pdbx_description
1 polymer ?
#
loop_
_entity_poly.entity_id
_entity_poly.type
_entity_poly.pdbx_seq_one_letter_code
_entity_poly.pdbx_strand_id
1 'polypeptide(L)'
;TNQRLTTLEQAYVLVRCIEIGTEDSDLARRITRFANTQNAVLSQDFVFLDKQQHRLVQELQTMGYTYLLRSGESPGNADSSKVIEVRQAAVALACATGDVGHAVTAKREVSKLFDRDSGPYEALFNPSVEVIFLIRVTKVVSDVDEALDDAYSESEGQRIGIAVHGRRVIAHLILNNIGQKNLKNPDFDFDQALRDVQSSALRILDSFTENFPENAYPGNVFKNRKRCEELISNVK
;
A
#
# COMPACT_ATOMS: atom_id res chain seq x y z
N THR A 1 -25.65 38.59 19.57
CA THR A 1 -26.00 37.63 18.50
C THR A 1 -24.74 37.38 17.69
N ASN A 2 -24.01 36.29 17.99
CA ASN A 2 -22.75 35.96 17.33
C ASN A 2 -23.04 35.24 16.00
N GLN A 3 -22.95 35.96 14.88
CA GLN A 3 -22.87 35.34 13.56
C GLN A 3 -21.47 34.74 13.38
N ARG A 4 -21.38 33.41 13.38
CA ARG A 4 -20.20 32.69 12.90
C ARG A 4 -20.04 32.99 11.41
N LEU A 5 -18.90 33.56 11.03
CA LEU A 5 -18.45 33.69 9.64
C LEU A 5 -18.18 32.28 9.09
N THR A 6 -19.14 31.73 8.34
CA THR A 6 -19.02 30.44 7.64
C THR A 6 -18.92 30.66 6.14
N THR A 7 -17.83 31.27 5.68
CA THR A 7 -17.46 31.29 4.25
C THR A 7 -15.94 31.31 4.15
N LEU A 8 -15.35 30.19 3.71
CA LEU A 8 -13.91 30.05 3.42
C LEU A 8 -13.41 31.08 2.38
N GLU A 9 -14.32 31.69 1.61
CA GLU A 9 -14.04 32.69 0.58
C GLU A 9 -13.34 33.96 1.10
N GLN A 10 -13.41 34.25 2.40
CA GLN A 10 -12.80 35.45 3.01
C GLN A 10 -11.57 35.14 3.88
N ALA A 11 -11.04 33.91 3.81
CA ALA A 11 -9.87 33.52 4.57
C ALA A 11 -8.58 34.08 3.93
N TYR A 12 -7.80 34.83 4.69
CA TYR A 12 -6.47 35.26 4.28
C TYR A 12 -5.45 34.16 4.60
N VAL A 13 -4.63 33.78 3.62
CA VAL A 13 -3.59 32.76 3.78
C VAL A 13 -2.22 33.41 3.59
N LEU A 14 -1.30 33.19 4.52
CA LEU A 14 0.07 33.63 4.36
C LEU A 14 0.78 32.70 3.36
N VAL A 15 1.09 33.22 2.17
CA VAL A 15 1.86 32.48 1.15
C VAL A 15 3.33 32.90 1.25
N ARG A 16 4.23 31.91 1.36
CA ARG A 16 5.68 32.12 1.28
C ARG A 16 6.22 31.35 0.08
N CYS A 17 6.73 32.08 -0.92
CA CYS A 17 7.43 31.50 -2.06
C CYS A 17 8.93 31.46 -1.78
N ILE A 18 9.56 30.31 -1.97
CA ILE A 18 11.01 30.12 -1.80
C ILE A 18 11.52 29.51 -3.10
N GLU A 19 12.37 30.25 -3.80
CA GLU A 19 13.05 29.75 -4.98
C GLU A 19 14.30 28.98 -4.54
N ILE A 20 14.48 27.79 -5.11
CA ILE A 20 15.58 26.89 -4.79
C ILE A 20 16.21 26.50 -6.12
N GLY A 21 17.55 26.58 -6.20
CA GLY A 21 18.28 26.18 -7.40
C GLY A 21 18.02 24.71 -7.77
N THR A 22 18.10 24.39 -9.06
CA THR A 22 17.75 23.08 -9.64
C THR A 22 18.54 21.90 -9.06
N GLU A 23 19.63 22.13 -8.34
CA GLU A 23 20.52 21.09 -7.82
C GLU A 23 20.19 20.62 -6.40
N ASP A 24 19.26 21.26 -5.67
CA ASP A 24 19.04 20.97 -4.24
C ASP A 24 17.56 20.64 -3.92
N SER A 25 17.03 19.58 -4.53
CA SER A 25 15.68 19.07 -4.22
C SER A 25 15.51 18.63 -2.77
N ASP A 26 16.61 18.27 -2.10
CA ASP A 26 16.59 17.89 -0.69
C ASP A 26 16.48 19.10 0.24
N LEU A 27 17.07 20.25 -0.12
CA LEU A 27 16.81 21.52 0.57
C LEU A 27 15.33 21.91 0.52
N ALA A 28 14.67 21.77 -0.62
CA ALA A 28 13.23 22.01 -0.74
C ALA A 28 12.42 21.15 0.25
N ARG A 29 12.71 19.84 0.27
CA ARG A 29 12.07 18.89 1.19
C ARG A 29 12.28 19.27 2.65
N ARG A 30 13.53 19.61 3.04
CA ARG A 30 13.86 20.04 4.41
C ARG A 30 13.11 21.31 4.79
N ILE A 31 13.11 22.33 3.93
CA ILE A 31 12.40 23.59 4.17
C ILE A 31 10.90 23.34 4.39
N THR A 32 10.25 22.56 3.52
CA THR A 32 8.82 22.25 3.66
C THR A 32 8.51 21.49 4.94
N ARG A 33 9.38 20.54 5.32
CA ARG A 33 9.22 19.73 6.55
C ARG A 33 9.36 20.56 7.82
N PHE A 34 10.35 21.46 7.88
CA PHE A 34 10.59 22.29 9.07
C PHE A 34 9.68 23.52 9.16
N ALA A 35 9.19 24.05 8.03
CA ALA A 35 8.30 25.20 8.02
C ALA A 35 6.85 24.86 8.41
N ASN A 36 6.40 23.63 8.17
CA ASN A 36 5.08 23.14 8.57
C ASN A 36 5.10 22.58 9.99
N THR A 37 5.13 23.47 10.98
CA THR A 37 5.18 23.08 12.40
C THR A 37 3.83 22.65 12.98
N GLN A 38 2.72 22.99 12.33
CA GLN A 38 1.36 22.68 12.81
C GLN A 38 0.79 21.37 12.24
N ASN A 39 1.22 20.95 11.04
CA ASN A 39 0.86 19.67 10.43
C ASN A 39 2.16 18.95 10.02
N ALA A 40 2.40 17.76 10.58
CA ALA A 40 3.57 16.98 10.21
C ALA A 40 3.47 16.56 8.75
N VAL A 41 4.35 17.10 7.90
CA VAL A 41 4.46 16.67 6.50
C VAL A 41 5.13 15.30 6.48
N LEU A 42 4.42 14.30 5.95
CA LEU A 42 4.87 12.92 5.88
C LEU A 42 5.76 12.73 4.64
N SER A 43 6.63 11.71 4.65
CA SER A 43 7.43 11.37 3.46
C SER A 43 6.54 11.05 2.25
N GLN A 44 5.35 10.49 2.49
CA GLN A 44 4.33 10.25 1.47
C GLN A 44 3.92 11.52 0.73
N ASP A 45 3.92 12.69 1.40
CA ASP A 45 3.49 13.95 0.80
C ASP A 45 4.51 14.51 -0.21
N PHE A 46 5.74 14.00 -0.23
CA PHE A 46 6.77 14.40 -1.19
C PHE A 46 6.88 13.45 -2.38
N VAL A 47 6.05 12.42 -2.45
CA VAL A 47 6.12 11.38 -3.49
C VAL A 47 5.86 11.97 -4.88
N PHE A 48 5.05 13.04 -4.97
CA PHE A 48 4.81 13.76 -6.22
C PHE A 48 6.06 14.44 -6.79
N LEU A 49 7.17 14.57 -6.05
CA LEU A 49 8.43 15.10 -6.59
C LEU A 49 9.23 14.04 -7.35
N ASP A 50 8.75 12.79 -7.39
CA ASP A 50 9.42 11.68 -8.06
C ASP A 50 9.05 11.58 -9.55
N LYS A 51 10.07 11.56 -10.41
CA LYS A 51 9.91 11.27 -11.84
C LYS A 51 9.29 9.89 -12.09
N GLN A 52 9.56 8.87 -11.26
CA GLN A 52 8.99 7.54 -11.44
C GLN A 52 7.48 7.53 -11.17
N GLN A 53 7.01 8.37 -10.25
CA GLN A 53 5.57 8.46 -9.96
C GLN A 53 4.83 9.14 -11.12
N HIS A 54 5.41 10.19 -11.70
CA HIS A 54 4.86 10.82 -12.90
C HIS A 54 4.88 9.88 -14.13
N ARG A 55 5.92 9.07 -14.28
CA ARG A 55 5.95 8.00 -15.29
C ARG A 55 4.77 7.04 -15.10
N LEU A 56 4.58 6.55 -13.87
CA LEU A 56 3.47 5.64 -13.54
C LEU A 56 2.11 6.29 -13.77
N VAL A 57 1.92 7.58 -13.47
CA VAL A 57 0.68 8.31 -13.79
C VAL A 57 0.36 8.23 -15.29
N GLN A 58 1.33 8.55 -16.15
CA GLN A 58 1.14 8.56 -17.60
C GLN A 58 0.86 7.17 -18.16
N GLU A 59 1.63 6.17 -17.73
CA GLU A 59 1.46 4.79 -18.17
C GLU A 59 0.15 4.17 -17.67
N LEU A 60 -0.24 4.40 -16.41
CA LEU A 60 -1.53 3.95 -15.86
C LEU A 60 -2.72 4.60 -16.58
N GLN A 61 -2.61 5.89 -16.87
CA GLN A 61 -3.64 6.60 -17.63
C GLN A 61 -3.83 6.00 -19.04
N THR A 62 -2.75 5.59 -19.70
CA THR A 62 -2.81 4.90 -21.00
C THR A 62 -3.54 3.55 -20.90
N MET A 63 -3.46 2.89 -19.75
CA MET A 63 -4.19 1.66 -19.43
C MET A 63 -5.62 1.90 -18.93
N GLY A 64 -6.06 3.16 -18.85
CA GLY A 64 -7.39 3.56 -18.36
C GLY A 64 -7.54 3.58 -16.85
N TYR A 65 -6.43 3.65 -16.10
CA TYR A 65 -6.42 3.78 -14.64
C TYR A 65 -6.17 5.22 -14.20
N THR A 66 -6.75 5.60 -13.06
CA THR A 66 -6.49 6.87 -12.39
C THR A 66 -5.55 6.62 -11.22
N TYR A 67 -4.38 7.26 -11.23
CA TYR A 67 -3.38 7.12 -10.17
C TYR A 67 -3.30 8.38 -9.31
N LEU A 68 -3.67 8.27 -8.03
CA LEU A 68 -3.74 9.39 -7.09
C LEU A 68 -2.44 9.49 -6.28
N LEU A 69 -1.73 10.61 -6.40
CA LEU A 69 -0.43 10.82 -5.76
C LEU A 69 -0.56 11.55 -4.41
N ARG A 70 -1.58 12.39 -4.25
CA ARG A 70 -1.73 13.25 -3.06
C ARG A 70 -2.96 12.87 -2.26
N SER A 71 -2.81 12.97 -0.94
CA SER A 71 -3.92 12.84 -0.01
C SER A 71 -5.00 13.88 -0.31
N GLY A 72 -6.23 13.42 -0.54
CA GLY A 72 -7.38 14.29 -0.86
C GLY A 72 -7.54 14.63 -2.34
N GLU A 73 -6.75 14.06 -3.25
CA GLU A 73 -7.08 14.07 -4.67
C GLU A 73 -8.41 13.33 -4.89
N SER A 74 -9.33 13.96 -5.63
CA SER A 74 -10.60 13.35 -5.98
C SER A 74 -10.44 12.53 -7.25
N PRO A 75 -10.91 11.28 -7.29
CA PRO A 75 -10.95 10.49 -8.52
C PRO A 75 -11.97 11.05 -9.54
N GLY A 76 -12.77 12.07 -9.17
CA GLY A 76 -13.79 12.64 -10.03
C GLY A 76 -14.84 11.59 -10.40
N ASN A 77 -15.06 11.41 -11.70
CA ASN A 77 -16.00 10.41 -12.25
C ASN A 77 -15.30 9.10 -12.65
N ALA A 78 -14.06 8.86 -12.19
CA ALA A 78 -13.37 7.62 -12.50
C ALA A 78 -14.08 6.41 -11.87
N ASP A 79 -14.05 5.28 -12.58
CA ASP A 79 -14.48 4.00 -12.05
C ASP A 79 -13.61 3.63 -10.83
N SER A 80 -14.24 3.41 -9.68
CA SER A 80 -13.53 3.10 -8.42
C SER A 80 -12.66 1.85 -8.52
N SER A 81 -13.00 0.89 -9.38
CA SER A 81 -12.19 -0.32 -9.63
C SER A 81 -10.90 -0.04 -10.41
N LYS A 82 -10.77 1.16 -10.99
CA LYS A 82 -9.62 1.62 -11.77
C LYS A 82 -8.90 2.80 -11.12
N VAL A 83 -9.21 3.12 -9.87
CA VAL A 83 -8.49 4.10 -9.08
C VAL A 83 -7.45 3.38 -8.25
N ILE A 84 -6.19 3.82 -8.35
CA ILE A 84 -5.09 3.33 -7.51
C ILE A 84 -4.53 4.53 -6.76
N GLU A 85 -4.49 4.44 -5.43
CA GLU A 85 -3.75 5.41 -4.62
C GLU A 85 -2.29 5.01 -4.48
N VAL A 86 -1.39 6.00 -4.41
CA VAL A 86 0.04 5.79 -4.16
C VAL A 86 0.32 4.91 -2.94
N ARG A 87 -0.55 5.01 -1.92
CA ARG A 87 -0.49 4.20 -0.71
C ARG A 87 -0.83 2.75 -0.94
N GLN A 88 -1.88 2.48 -1.72
CA GLN A 88 -2.26 1.13 -2.12
C GLN A 88 -1.17 0.51 -3.00
N ALA A 89 -0.63 1.28 -3.95
CA ALA A 89 0.50 0.88 -4.78
C ALA A 89 1.73 0.48 -3.95
N ALA A 90 2.14 1.31 -2.99
CA ALA A 90 3.30 1.04 -2.14
C ALA A 90 3.11 -0.26 -1.31
N VAL A 91 1.91 -0.45 -0.74
CA VAL A 91 1.58 -1.65 0.03
C VAL A 91 1.58 -2.90 -0.86
N ALA A 92 0.97 -2.83 -2.03
CA ALA A 92 0.90 -3.95 -2.96
C ALA A 92 2.29 -4.36 -3.48
N LEU A 93 3.12 -3.38 -3.85
CA LEU A 93 4.51 -3.61 -4.24
C LEU A 93 5.31 -4.23 -3.09
N ALA A 94 5.14 -3.74 -1.85
CA ALA A 94 5.81 -4.30 -0.67
C ALA A 94 5.46 -5.78 -0.47
N CYS A 95 4.18 -6.15 -0.60
CA CYS A 95 3.74 -7.54 -0.54
C CYS A 95 4.32 -8.40 -1.69
N ALA A 96 4.57 -7.80 -2.86
CA ALA A 96 5.06 -8.51 -4.05
C ALA A 96 6.59 -8.66 -4.14
N THR A 97 7.36 -8.05 -3.23
CA THR A 97 8.84 -8.06 -3.29
C THR A 97 9.49 -9.45 -3.16
N GLY A 98 8.78 -10.43 -2.61
CA GLY A 98 9.33 -11.74 -2.26
C GLY A 98 9.94 -11.80 -0.86
N ASP A 99 10.07 -10.67 -0.15
CA ASP A 99 10.47 -10.62 1.26
C ASP A 99 9.25 -10.29 2.14
N VAL A 100 8.86 -11.25 2.99
CA VAL A 100 7.77 -11.06 3.97
C VAL A 100 8.04 -9.88 4.92
N GLY A 101 9.30 -9.50 5.14
CA GLY A 101 9.70 -8.33 5.92
C GLY A 101 9.11 -7.02 5.39
N HIS A 102 8.92 -6.88 4.07
CA HIS A 102 8.26 -5.71 3.50
C HIS A 102 6.74 -5.72 3.75
N ALA A 103 6.09 -6.89 3.68
CA ALA A 103 4.68 -7.03 4.04
C ALA A 103 4.43 -6.73 5.53
N VAL A 104 5.32 -7.21 6.41
CA VAL A 104 5.30 -6.88 7.85
C VAL A 104 5.53 -5.39 8.08
N THR A 105 6.44 -4.77 7.33
CA THR A 105 6.66 -3.31 7.39
C THR A 105 5.43 -2.54 6.95
N ALA A 106 4.77 -2.95 5.86
CA ALA A 106 3.51 -2.38 5.41
C ALA A 106 2.41 -2.45 6.47
N LYS A 107 2.32 -3.57 7.21
CA LYS A 107 1.38 -3.74 8.33
C LYS A 107 1.74 -2.89 9.54
N ARG A 108 3.03 -2.83 9.91
CA ARG A 108 3.48 -2.17 11.15
C ARG A 108 3.52 -0.65 11.01
N GLU A 109 4.14 -0.17 9.94
CA GLU A 109 4.54 1.23 9.73
C GLU A 109 4.57 1.55 8.23
N VAL A 110 3.41 1.54 7.57
CA VAL A 110 3.24 1.90 6.16
C VAL A 110 3.94 3.21 5.74
N SER A 111 4.05 4.21 6.63
CA SER A 111 4.76 5.46 6.34
C SER A 111 6.25 5.25 6.02
N LYS A 112 6.87 4.18 6.54
CA LYS A 112 8.26 3.82 6.20
C LYS A 112 8.43 3.36 4.76
N LEU A 113 7.38 2.88 4.10
CA LEU A 113 7.45 2.54 2.67
C LEU A 113 7.74 3.77 1.80
N PHE A 114 7.52 4.97 2.33
CA PHE A 114 7.77 6.26 1.69
C PHE A 114 9.05 6.94 2.15
N ASP A 115 9.80 6.32 3.06
CA ASP A 115 11.09 6.84 3.47
C ASP A 115 12.13 6.58 2.36
N ARG A 116 12.75 7.65 1.89
CA ARG A 116 13.75 7.65 0.82
C ARG A 116 15.18 7.47 1.34
N ASP A 117 15.43 7.82 2.61
CA ASP A 117 16.79 7.84 3.14
C ASP A 117 17.19 6.45 3.65
N SER A 118 16.23 5.74 4.28
CA SER A 118 16.48 4.45 4.93
C SER A 118 15.42 3.38 4.64
N GLY A 119 14.37 3.74 3.91
CA GLY A 119 13.23 2.88 3.63
C GLY A 119 13.34 2.12 2.30
N PRO A 120 12.39 1.21 2.02
CA PRO A 120 12.37 0.47 0.78
C PRO A 120 11.84 1.30 -0.41
N TYR A 121 11.60 2.60 -0.26
CA TYR A 121 10.88 3.41 -1.27
C TYR A 121 11.50 3.27 -2.67
N GLU A 122 12.82 3.44 -2.80
CA GLU A 122 13.49 3.32 -4.10
C GLU A 122 13.46 1.90 -4.65
N ALA A 123 13.43 0.89 -3.78
CA ALA A 123 13.26 -0.50 -4.22
C ALA A 123 11.82 -0.78 -4.68
N LEU A 124 10.82 -0.13 -4.09
CA LEU A 124 9.41 -0.27 -4.48
C LEU A 124 9.10 0.52 -5.75
N PHE A 125 9.59 1.75 -5.88
CA PHE A 125 9.31 2.65 -7.00
C PHE A 125 10.59 2.96 -7.78
N ASN A 126 10.92 2.06 -8.71
CA ASN A 126 12.10 2.18 -9.58
C ASN A 126 11.71 2.09 -11.07
N PRO A 127 12.65 2.40 -12.00
CA PRO A 127 12.41 2.31 -13.44
C PRO A 127 11.96 0.94 -13.94
N SER A 128 12.24 -0.15 -13.22
CA SER A 128 11.89 -1.53 -13.60
C SER A 128 10.49 -1.95 -13.15
N VAL A 129 9.73 -1.05 -12.50
CA VAL A 129 8.33 -1.31 -12.14
C VAL A 129 7.44 -1.08 -13.35
N GLU A 130 6.96 -2.17 -13.92
CA GLU A 130 6.04 -2.16 -15.05
C GLU A 130 4.61 -1.88 -14.59
N VAL A 131 3.83 -1.11 -15.36
CA VAL A 131 2.45 -0.78 -14.98
C VAL A 131 1.53 -1.99 -14.93
N ILE A 132 1.70 -2.97 -15.83
CA ILE A 132 0.92 -4.21 -15.79
C ILE A 132 1.13 -4.95 -14.47
N PHE A 133 2.37 -4.99 -13.99
CA PHE A 133 2.72 -5.59 -12.72
C PHE A 133 2.05 -4.83 -11.57
N LEU A 134 2.16 -3.51 -11.55
CA LEU A 134 1.56 -2.65 -10.52
C LEU A 134 0.05 -2.86 -10.42
N ILE A 135 -0.67 -2.83 -11.56
CA ILE A 135 -2.12 -3.07 -11.62
C ILE A 135 -2.45 -4.43 -11.02
N ARG A 136 -1.74 -5.48 -11.46
CA ARG A 136 -2.03 -6.86 -11.05
C ARG A 136 -1.77 -7.09 -9.57
N VAL A 137 -0.67 -6.56 -9.02
CA VAL A 137 -0.40 -6.69 -7.58
C VAL A 137 -1.42 -5.93 -6.74
N THR A 138 -1.84 -4.73 -7.18
CA THR A 138 -2.87 -3.95 -6.48
C THR A 138 -4.22 -4.66 -6.48
N LYS A 139 -4.62 -5.26 -7.61
CA LYS A 139 -5.83 -6.08 -7.69
C LYS A 139 -5.81 -7.26 -6.74
N VAL A 140 -4.74 -8.06 -6.75
CA VAL A 140 -4.61 -9.19 -5.83
C VAL A 140 -4.70 -8.74 -4.37
N VAL A 141 -4.01 -7.65 -4.01
CA VAL A 141 -4.08 -7.12 -2.63
C VAL A 141 -5.48 -6.63 -2.27
N SER A 142 -6.21 -6.03 -3.21
CA SER A 142 -7.60 -5.60 -3.03
C SER A 142 -8.54 -6.79 -2.82
N ASP A 143 -8.44 -7.83 -3.65
CA ASP A 143 -9.28 -9.04 -3.54
C ASP A 143 -9.00 -9.82 -2.24
N VAL A 144 -7.74 -9.84 -1.80
CA VAL A 144 -7.38 -10.39 -0.48
C VAL A 144 -7.99 -9.56 0.63
N ASP A 145 -7.98 -8.23 0.50
CA ASP A 145 -8.63 -7.37 1.48
C ASP A 145 -10.13 -7.68 1.53
N GLU A 146 -10.85 -7.65 0.41
CA GLU A 146 -12.29 -7.97 0.35
C GLU A 146 -12.62 -9.32 0.99
N ALA A 147 -11.91 -10.40 0.61
CA ALA A 147 -12.14 -11.73 1.17
C ALA A 147 -11.95 -11.78 2.71
N LEU A 148 -11.02 -10.99 3.25
CA LEU A 148 -10.74 -10.95 4.68
C LEU A 148 -11.69 -10.01 5.45
N ASP A 149 -12.30 -9.02 4.79
CA ASP A 149 -13.39 -8.23 5.38
C ASP A 149 -14.69 -9.04 5.48
N ASP A 150 -14.98 -9.87 4.48
CA ASP A 150 -16.08 -10.84 4.53
C ASP A 150 -15.84 -11.88 5.64
N ALA A 151 -14.66 -12.48 5.65
CA ALA A 151 -14.27 -13.43 6.70
C ALA A 151 -14.32 -12.81 8.10
N TYR A 152 -13.94 -11.53 8.24
CA TYR A 152 -14.03 -10.81 9.51
C TYR A 152 -15.47 -10.77 10.03
N SER A 153 -16.45 -10.57 9.15
CA SER A 153 -17.86 -10.44 9.50
C SER A 153 -18.51 -11.77 9.91
N GLU A 154 -17.96 -12.89 9.43
CA GLU A 154 -18.50 -14.24 9.64
C GLU A 154 -17.75 -15.06 10.71
N SER A 155 -16.67 -14.51 11.29
CA SER A 155 -15.79 -15.23 12.21
C SER A 155 -16.01 -14.87 13.67
N GLU A 156 -15.44 -15.70 14.55
CA GLU A 156 -15.29 -15.40 15.97
C GLU A 156 -13.84 -15.62 16.46
N GLY A 157 -13.51 -15.04 17.61
CA GLY A 157 -12.28 -15.34 18.34
C GLY A 157 -10.98 -15.02 17.59
N GLN A 158 -10.05 -15.98 17.59
CA GLN A 158 -8.69 -15.79 17.05
C GLN A 158 -8.68 -15.56 15.53
N ARG A 159 -9.62 -16.18 14.79
CA ARG A 159 -9.72 -16.05 13.34
C ARG A 159 -9.97 -14.60 12.90
N ILE A 160 -10.82 -13.85 13.62
CA ILE A 160 -11.01 -12.40 13.41
C ILE A 160 -9.67 -11.67 13.51
N GLY A 161 -8.92 -11.93 14.57
CA GLY A 161 -7.64 -11.27 14.81
C GLY A 161 -6.63 -11.56 13.69
N ILE A 162 -6.62 -12.79 13.19
CA ILE A 162 -5.76 -13.19 12.07
C ILE A 162 -6.22 -12.54 10.77
N ALA A 163 -7.52 -12.52 10.49
CA ALA A 163 -8.09 -11.85 9.31
C ALA A 163 -7.71 -10.36 9.28
N VAL A 164 -7.81 -9.64 10.41
CA VAL A 164 -7.46 -8.21 10.48
C VAL A 164 -5.96 -7.95 10.40
N HIS A 165 -5.15 -8.75 11.10
CA HIS A 165 -3.72 -8.46 11.26
C HIS A 165 -2.84 -9.13 10.22
N GLY A 166 -3.27 -10.25 9.65
CA GLY A 166 -2.53 -11.08 8.71
C GLY A 166 -2.66 -10.69 7.24
N ARG A 167 -3.56 -9.77 6.88
CA ARG A 167 -3.89 -9.41 5.48
C ARG A 167 -2.68 -9.23 4.57
N ARG A 168 -1.67 -8.50 5.03
CA ARG A 168 -0.46 -8.21 4.24
C ARG A 168 0.44 -9.43 4.06
N VAL A 169 0.50 -10.30 5.06
CA VAL A 169 1.24 -11.57 4.97
C VAL A 169 0.50 -12.56 4.07
N ILE A 170 -0.84 -12.64 4.16
CA ILE A 170 -1.67 -13.47 3.28
C ILE A 170 -1.52 -12.99 1.82
N ALA A 171 -1.64 -11.69 1.57
CA ALA A 171 -1.41 -11.11 0.24
C ALA A 171 0.00 -11.41 -0.28
N HIS A 172 1.02 -11.33 0.58
CA HIS A 172 2.38 -11.69 0.22
C HIS A 172 2.49 -13.16 -0.22
N LEU A 173 1.90 -14.10 0.51
CA LEU A 173 1.92 -15.52 0.14
C LEU A 173 1.24 -15.78 -1.21
N ILE A 174 0.08 -15.17 -1.45
CA ILE A 174 -0.65 -15.33 -2.72
C ILE A 174 0.15 -14.75 -3.88
N LEU A 175 0.67 -13.53 -3.73
CA LEU A 175 1.51 -12.89 -4.76
C LEU A 175 2.78 -13.69 -5.05
N ASN A 176 3.40 -14.26 -4.02
CA ASN A 176 4.59 -15.08 -4.19
C ASN A 176 4.27 -16.43 -4.88
N ASN A 177 3.10 -17.01 -4.60
CA ASN A 177 2.61 -18.22 -5.26
C ASN A 177 2.27 -17.99 -6.74
N ILE A 178 1.66 -16.85 -7.09
CA ILE A 178 1.45 -16.48 -8.50
C ILE A 178 2.80 -16.23 -9.19
N GLY A 179 3.71 -15.55 -8.48
CA GLY A 179 5.08 -15.29 -8.92
C GLY A 179 5.24 -14.05 -9.79
N GLN A 180 6.29 -13.27 -9.55
CA GLN A 180 6.52 -11.99 -10.25
C GLN A 180 6.65 -12.14 -11.77
N LYS A 181 7.22 -13.25 -12.26
CA LYS A 181 7.34 -13.51 -13.70
C LYS A 181 5.97 -13.58 -14.38
N ASN A 182 5.02 -14.28 -13.78
CA ASN A 182 3.65 -14.39 -14.28
C ASN A 182 2.93 -13.06 -14.17
N LEU A 183 3.06 -12.36 -13.03
CA LEU A 183 2.45 -11.05 -12.82
C LEU A 183 2.95 -9.99 -13.82
N LYS A 184 4.18 -10.11 -14.33
CA LYS A 184 4.73 -9.24 -15.38
C LYS A 184 4.36 -9.68 -16.80
N ASN A 185 4.12 -10.97 -17.01
CA ASN A 185 3.88 -11.52 -18.34
C ASN A 185 2.48 -11.14 -18.89
N PRO A 186 2.37 -10.39 -20.00
CA PRO A 186 1.08 -10.07 -20.61
C PRO A 186 0.26 -11.30 -21.01
N ASP A 187 0.91 -12.39 -21.39
CA ASP A 187 0.27 -13.63 -21.84
C ASP A 187 -0.20 -14.53 -20.69
N PHE A 188 0.11 -14.17 -19.44
CA PHE A 188 -0.39 -14.88 -18.27
C PHE A 188 -1.90 -14.66 -18.10
N ASP A 189 -2.66 -15.75 -17.94
CA ASP A 189 -4.10 -15.73 -17.62
C ASP A 189 -4.33 -15.22 -16.19
N PHE A 190 -4.19 -13.90 -16.05
CA PHE A 190 -4.35 -13.22 -14.77
C PHE A 190 -5.79 -13.27 -14.27
N ASP A 191 -6.78 -13.30 -15.17
CA ASP A 191 -8.18 -13.35 -14.78
C ASP A 191 -8.52 -14.69 -14.11
N GLN A 192 -7.97 -15.81 -14.59
CA GLN A 192 -8.08 -17.08 -13.89
C GLN A 192 -7.39 -17.03 -12.53
N ALA A 193 -6.16 -16.52 -12.46
CA ALA A 193 -5.45 -16.40 -11.18
C ALA A 193 -6.22 -15.53 -10.17
N LEU A 194 -6.86 -14.46 -10.64
CA LEU A 194 -7.65 -13.53 -9.83
C LEU A 194 -8.90 -14.22 -9.25
N ARG A 195 -9.61 -15.04 -10.04
CA ARG A 195 -10.76 -15.84 -9.57
C ARG A 195 -10.41 -16.75 -8.38
N ASP A 196 -9.16 -17.18 -8.28
CA ASP A 196 -8.70 -18.07 -7.22
C ASP A 196 -8.18 -17.33 -5.97
N VAL A 197 -8.05 -16.00 -6.01
CA VAL A 197 -7.46 -15.20 -4.92
C VAL A 197 -8.28 -15.29 -3.64
N GLN A 198 -9.59 -15.06 -3.72
CA GLN A 198 -10.45 -15.04 -2.52
C GLN A 198 -10.44 -16.41 -1.82
N SER A 199 -10.63 -17.50 -2.57
CA SER A 199 -10.60 -18.86 -2.00
C SER A 199 -9.22 -19.22 -1.45
N SER A 200 -8.14 -18.74 -2.06
CA SER A 200 -6.77 -18.91 -1.55
C SER A 200 -6.54 -18.14 -0.25
N ALA A 201 -7.06 -16.91 -0.15
CA ALA A 201 -6.95 -16.09 1.05
C ALA A 201 -7.65 -16.75 2.24
N LEU A 202 -8.85 -17.29 2.04
CA LEU A 202 -9.60 -18.01 3.07
C LEU A 202 -8.88 -19.30 3.51
N ARG A 203 -8.35 -20.09 2.56
CA ARG A 203 -7.56 -21.28 2.89
C ARG A 203 -6.31 -20.96 3.72
N ILE A 204 -5.61 -19.89 3.37
CA ILE A 204 -4.43 -19.45 4.14
C ILE A 204 -4.86 -18.95 5.52
N LEU A 205 -5.96 -18.20 5.62
CA LEU A 205 -6.52 -17.74 6.90
C LEU A 205 -6.86 -18.92 7.82
N ASP A 206 -7.51 -19.95 7.29
CA ASP A 206 -7.87 -21.14 8.06
C ASP A 206 -6.63 -21.89 8.53
N SER A 207 -5.66 -22.10 7.64
CA SER A 207 -4.39 -22.73 8.01
C SER A 207 -3.59 -21.92 9.03
N PHE A 208 -3.59 -20.58 8.92
CA PHE A 208 -2.99 -19.71 9.93
C PHE A 208 -3.70 -19.81 11.28
N THR A 209 -5.02 -20.02 11.27
CA THR A 209 -5.83 -20.18 12.48
C THR A 209 -5.52 -21.50 13.18
N GLU A 210 -5.42 -22.59 12.43
CA GLU A 210 -5.09 -23.93 12.96
C GLU A 210 -3.67 -23.99 13.53
N ASN A 211 -2.72 -23.28 12.91
CA ASN A 211 -1.30 -23.30 13.29
C ASN A 211 -0.88 -22.07 14.10
N PHE A 212 -1.83 -21.28 14.59
CA PHE A 212 -1.51 -20.05 15.29
C PHE A 212 -0.86 -20.36 16.66
N PRO A 213 0.22 -19.65 17.05
CA PRO A 213 0.86 -19.90 18.34
C PRO A 213 -0.12 -19.72 19.51
N GLU A 214 -0.14 -20.70 20.42
CA GLU A 214 -0.97 -20.65 21.62
C GLU A 214 -0.64 -19.39 22.45
N ASN A 215 -1.68 -18.78 23.03
CA ASN A 215 -1.58 -17.58 23.88
C ASN A 215 -0.92 -16.36 23.20
N ALA A 216 -0.75 -16.35 21.87
CA ALA A 216 -0.23 -15.20 21.14
C ALA A 216 -1.36 -14.29 20.62
N TYR A 217 -1.16 -12.97 20.75
CA TYR A 217 -2.04 -11.98 20.13
C TYR A 217 -1.67 -11.76 18.66
N PRO A 218 -2.63 -11.87 17.69
CA PRO A 218 -2.34 -11.72 16.27
C PRO A 218 -1.61 -10.44 15.88
N GLY A 219 -1.98 -9.30 16.45
CA GLY A 219 -1.31 -8.03 16.16
C GLY A 219 0.18 -8.01 16.52
N ASN A 220 0.62 -8.79 17.50
CA ASN A 220 2.04 -8.89 17.88
C ASN A 220 2.82 -9.84 16.96
N VAL A 221 2.17 -10.91 16.49
CA VAL A 221 2.76 -11.86 15.54
C VAL A 221 2.99 -11.18 14.20
N PHE A 222 1.94 -10.56 13.62
CA PHE A 222 2.00 -9.96 12.28
C PHE A 222 2.79 -8.63 12.19
N LYS A 223 3.30 -8.12 13.31
CA LYS A 223 4.27 -6.99 13.36
C LYS A 223 5.72 -7.44 13.49
N ASN A 224 5.97 -8.75 13.63
CA ASN A 224 7.29 -9.33 13.84
C ASN A 224 7.64 -10.28 12.68
N ARG A 225 8.72 -9.94 11.96
CA ARG A 225 9.20 -10.70 10.80
C ARG A 225 9.45 -12.17 11.13
N LYS A 226 10.24 -12.44 12.18
CA LYS A 226 10.62 -13.81 12.56
C LYS A 226 9.41 -14.66 12.91
N ARG A 227 8.44 -14.10 13.65
CA ARG A 227 7.20 -14.81 13.98
C ARG A 227 6.32 -15.09 12.77
N CYS A 228 6.31 -14.19 11.77
CA CYS A 228 5.62 -14.44 10.51
C CYS A 228 6.31 -15.56 9.73
N GLU A 229 7.64 -15.56 9.64
CA GLU A 229 8.42 -16.61 8.99
C GLU A 229 8.18 -17.98 9.66
N GLU A 230 8.17 -18.03 11.00
CA GLU A 230 7.83 -19.22 11.78
C GLU A 230 6.41 -19.71 11.47
N LEU A 231 5.40 -18.84 11.50
CA LEU A 231 4.01 -19.20 11.18
C LEU A 231 3.87 -19.73 9.74
N ILE A 232 4.50 -19.07 8.77
CA ILE A 232 4.50 -19.50 7.37
C ILE A 232 5.14 -20.88 7.22
N SER A 233 6.23 -21.15 7.95
CA SER A 233 6.92 -22.45 7.87
C SER A 233 6.10 -23.63 8.40
N ASN A 234 5.14 -23.35 9.28
CA ASN A 234 4.22 -24.34 9.86
C ASN A 234 2.98 -24.58 8.99
N VAL A 235 2.75 -23.72 8.00
CA VAL A 235 1.60 -23.74 7.10
C VAL A 235 2.10 -24.31 5.77
N LYS A 236 2.10 -25.65 5.65
CA LYS A 236 2.42 -26.38 4.42
C LYS A 236 1.20 -27.02 3.82
#